data_AF-A0A7V9JTY4-F1
#
_entry.id   AF-A0A7V9JTY4-F1
#
_cell.length_a   1.000
_cell.length_b   1.000
_cell.length_c   1.000
_cell.angle_alpha   90.00
_cell.angle_beta   90.00
_cell.angle_gamma   90.00
#
_symmetry.space_group_name_H-M   'P 1'
#
loop_
_entity.id
_entity.type
_entity.pdbx_description
1 polymer ?
#
loop_
_entity_poly.entity_id
_entity_poly.type
_entity_poly.pdbx_seq_one_letter_code
_entity_poly.pdbx_strand_id
1 'polypeptide(L)'
;MILAAFASTTSAAEKAAADPVHAINTVCPVTGKKIDPKVVPQVVELANPSSSIAVGLCSEECRATVAKDAEKFAKAAITNKKKKD
;
A
#
# COMPACT_ATOMS: atom_id res chain seq x y z
N MET A 1 -31.42 37.98 16.64
CA MET A 1 -30.98 39.18 15.88
C MET A 1 -29.65 39.59 16.50
N ILE A 2 -28.46 39.54 15.89
CA ILE A 2 -27.95 39.77 14.52
C ILE A 2 -26.65 38.92 14.45
N LEU A 3 -26.58 37.96 13.53
CA LEU A 3 -25.88 38.04 12.24
C LEU A 3 -24.34 38.11 12.33
N ALA A 4 -23.75 37.14 11.64
CA ALA A 4 -22.35 36.79 11.52
C ALA A 4 -21.50 37.80 10.71
N ALA A 5 -20.18 37.70 10.85
CA ALA A 5 -19.25 37.98 9.76
C ALA A 5 -18.03 37.04 9.85
N PHE A 6 -18.12 35.95 9.07
CA PHE A 6 -17.03 35.08 8.65
C PHE A 6 -16.22 35.74 7.52
N ALA A 7 -15.02 35.20 7.26
CA ALA A 7 -14.22 35.21 6.01
C ALA A 7 -12.89 35.97 6.13
N SER A 8 -11.74 35.50 5.65
CA SER A 8 -11.29 34.28 4.97
C SER A 8 -9.78 34.42 4.74
N THR A 9 -9.03 33.32 4.72
CA THR A 9 -7.95 32.98 3.75
C THR A 9 -7.14 31.80 4.32
N THR A 10 -7.55 30.56 4.08
CA THR A 10 -7.09 29.68 2.97
C THR A 10 -5.59 29.66 2.72
N SER A 11 -4.96 28.55 3.09
CA SER A 11 -4.11 27.73 2.21
C SER A 11 -3.63 26.52 3.00
N ALA A 12 -4.55 25.60 3.28
CA ALA A 12 -4.18 24.25 3.66
C ALA A 12 -3.73 23.54 2.39
N ALA A 13 -2.43 23.67 2.09
CA ALA A 13 -1.71 22.73 1.24
C ALA A 13 -1.55 21.41 2.02
N GLU A 14 -2.66 20.78 2.40
CA GLU A 14 -2.64 19.40 2.82
C GLU A 14 -2.56 18.58 1.53
N LYS A 15 -1.30 18.38 1.11
CA LYS A 15 -0.89 17.13 0.47
C LYS A 15 -1.73 16.04 1.11
N ALA A 16 -2.64 15.47 0.33
CA ALA A 16 -3.27 14.22 0.67
C ALA A 16 -2.15 13.24 1.02
N ALA A 17 -1.87 13.11 2.31
CA ALA A 17 -1.14 12.00 2.86
C ALA A 17 -2.08 10.83 2.62
N ALA A 18 -2.03 10.30 1.40
CA ALA A 18 -2.59 9.01 1.09
C ALA A 18 -2.05 8.08 2.16
N ASP A 19 -2.95 7.63 3.04
CA ASP A 19 -2.66 6.72 4.13
C ASP A 19 -1.66 5.70 3.59
N PRO A 20 -0.45 5.57 4.18
CA PRO A 20 0.56 4.72 3.60
C PRO A 20 -0.04 3.33 3.53
N VAL A 21 -0.33 2.87 2.32
CA VAL A 21 -0.89 1.55 2.08
C VAL A 21 0.15 0.59 2.65
N HIS A 22 -0.11 0.06 3.85
CA HIS A 22 0.91 -0.70 4.56
C HIS A 22 1.05 -2.06 3.90
N ALA A 23 2.20 -2.28 3.27
CA ALA A 23 2.57 -3.58 2.76
C ALA A 23 2.39 -4.64 3.85
N ILE A 24 1.71 -5.72 3.50
CA ILE A 24 1.38 -6.78 4.43
C ILE A 24 2.60 -7.66 4.77
N ASN A 25 3.58 -7.67 3.86
CA ASN A 25 4.83 -8.41 3.92
C ASN A 25 6.01 -7.48 4.18
N THR A 26 7.03 -7.97 4.90
CA THR A 26 8.31 -7.25 5.11
C THR A 26 9.40 -7.66 4.11
N VAL A 27 9.15 -8.73 3.37
CA VAL A 27 10.09 -9.32 2.42
C VAL A 27 9.42 -9.39 1.05
N CYS A 28 10.10 -8.89 0.02
CA CYS A 28 9.64 -8.91 -1.35
C CYS A 28 9.46 -10.37 -1.83
N PRO A 29 8.26 -10.77 -2.26
CA PRO A 29 7.99 -12.16 -2.66
C PRO A 29 8.64 -12.55 -4.00
N VAL A 30 9.16 -11.58 -4.76
CA VAL A 30 9.86 -11.82 -6.04
C VAL A 30 11.33 -12.14 -5.81
N THR A 31 11.99 -11.38 -4.94
CA THR A 31 13.46 -11.43 -4.78
C THR A 31 13.93 -11.95 -3.43
N GLY A 32 13.04 -12.07 -2.44
CA GLY A 32 13.41 -12.41 -1.05
C GLY A 32 14.16 -11.30 -0.31
N LYS A 33 14.30 -10.10 -0.90
CA LYS A 33 14.94 -8.94 -0.25
C LYS A 33 13.95 -8.18 0.64
N LYS A 34 14.44 -7.37 1.59
CA LYS A 34 13.57 -6.48 2.37
C LYS A 34 12.79 -5.54 1.44
N ILE A 35 11.52 -5.29 1.77
CA ILE A 35 10.73 -4.29 1.06
C ILE A 35 11.34 -2.91 1.23
N ASP A 36 11.23 -2.09 0.19
CA ASP A 36 11.67 -0.70 0.27
C ASP A 36 10.46 0.18 0.60
N PRO A 37 10.48 0.96 1.70
CA PRO A 37 9.35 1.78 2.11
C PRO A 37 9.07 2.95 1.15
N LYS A 38 9.99 3.24 0.22
CA LYS A 38 9.78 4.26 -0.83
C LYS A 38 9.04 3.70 -2.03
N VAL A 39 8.99 2.37 -2.19
CA VAL A 39 8.29 1.72 -3.29
C VAL A 39 6.82 1.55 -2.92
N VAL A 40 5.94 2.11 -3.76
CA VAL A 40 4.49 2.00 -3.56
C VAL A 40 4.10 0.51 -3.63
N PRO A 41 3.48 -0.03 -2.57
CA PRO A 41 3.06 -1.42 -2.57
C PRO A 41 1.98 -1.67 -3.62
N GLN A 42 2.04 -2.85 -4.23
CA GLN A 42 1.06 -3.27 -5.22
C GLN A 42 -0.20 -3.77 -4.50
N VAL A 43 -1.32 -3.07 -4.65
CA VAL A 43 -2.60 -3.56 -4.17
C VAL A 43 -3.09 -4.64 -5.13
N VAL A 44 -3.32 -5.84 -4.60
CA VAL A 44 -3.87 -6.98 -5.34
C VAL A 44 -5.20 -7.34 -4.72
N GLU A 45 -6.25 -7.32 -5.53
CA GLU A 45 -7.58 -7.75 -5.12
C GLU A 45 -7.67 -9.27 -5.29
N LEU A 46 -7.84 -10.00 -4.18
CA LEU A 46 -8.02 -11.44 -4.23
C LEU A 46 -9.51 -11.75 -4.29
N ALA A 47 -9.89 -12.63 -5.20
CA ALA A 47 -11.27 -13.08 -5.32
C ALA A 47 -11.80 -13.75 -4.04
N ASN A 48 -10.91 -14.34 -3.22
CA ASN A 48 -11.22 -14.96 -1.94
C ASN A 48 -9.94 -15.04 -1.08
N PRO A 49 -9.91 -14.57 0.17
CA PRO A 49 -10.95 -13.84 0.91
C PRO A 49 -11.01 -12.37 0.47
N SER A 50 -12.21 -11.79 0.40
CA SER A 50 -12.50 -10.40 0.00
C SER A 50 -11.68 -9.35 0.77
N SER A 51 -10.44 -9.15 0.36
CA SER A 51 -9.49 -8.24 0.99
C SER A 51 -8.46 -7.87 -0.07
N SER A 52 -8.41 -6.58 -0.40
CA SER A 52 -7.33 -6.04 -1.22
C SER A 52 -6.06 -6.06 -0.38
N ILE A 53 -5.03 -6.76 -0.86
CA ILE A 53 -3.80 -6.98 -0.13
C ILE A 53 -2.72 -6.08 -0.72
N ALA A 54 -2.12 -5.26 0.13
CA ALA A 54 -0.96 -4.46 -0.23
C ALA A 54 0.30 -5.33 -0.21
N VAL A 55 0.85 -5.65 -1.38
CA VAL A 55 2.11 -6.39 -1.52
C VAL A 55 3.27 -5.42 -1.62
N GLY A 56 4.10 -5.37 -0.57
CA GLY A 56 5.34 -4.62 -0.54
C GLY A 56 6.42 -5.22 -1.43
N LEU A 57 7.20 -4.34 -2.06
CA LEU A 57 8.18 -4.72 -3.07
C LEU A 57 9.50 -3.99 -2.80
N CYS A 58 10.61 -4.55 -3.30
CA CYS A 58 11.92 -3.91 -3.17
C CYS A 58 12.24 -2.96 -4.34
N SER A 59 11.52 -3.05 -5.47
CA SER A 59 11.71 -2.19 -6.64
C SER A 59 10.45 -2.14 -7.51
N GLU A 60 10.35 -1.12 -8.37
CA GLU A 60 9.26 -1.01 -9.35
C GLU A 60 9.29 -2.12 -10.40
N GLU A 61 10.47 -2.67 -10.73
CA GLU A 61 10.57 -3.84 -11.62
C GLU A 61 9.89 -5.07 -11.03
N CYS A 62 10.05 -5.27 -9.71
CA CYS A 62 9.34 -6.34 -9.01
C CYS A 62 7.82 -6.11 -9.04
N ARG A 63 7.37 -4.84 -9.07
CA ARG A 63 5.95 -4.49 -9.21
C ARG A 63 5.38 -4.95 -10.53
N ALA A 64 6.10 -4.72 -11.63
CA ALA A 64 5.68 -5.19 -12.95
C ALA A 64 5.59 -6.72 -13.02
N THR A 65 6.49 -7.43 -12.35
CA THR A 65 6.44 -8.89 -12.24
C THR A 65 5.25 -9.36 -11.38
N VAL A 66 4.99 -8.69 -10.26
CA VAL A 66 3.81 -8.99 -9.43
C VAL A 66 2.51 -8.69 -10.16
N ALA A 67 2.43 -7.65 -10.98
CA ALA A 67 1.24 -7.34 -11.76
C ALA A 67 0.87 -8.45 -12.76
N LYS A 68 1.85 -9.23 -13.24
CA LYS A 68 1.61 -10.35 -14.16
C LYS A 68 1.02 -11.59 -13.48
N ASP A 69 1.42 -11.87 -12.24
CA ASP A 69 0.98 -13.04 -11.47
C ASP A 69 0.53 -12.64 -10.06
N ALA A 70 -0.34 -11.64 -9.99
CA ALA A 70 -0.66 -10.95 -8.74
C ALA A 70 -1.21 -11.89 -7.66
N GLU A 71 -2.02 -12.88 -8.04
CA GLU A 71 -2.60 -13.86 -7.11
C GLU A 71 -1.53 -14.77 -6.47
N LYS A 72 -0.57 -15.24 -7.28
CA LYS A 72 0.55 -16.09 -6.82
C LYS A 72 1.43 -15.33 -5.82
N PHE A 73 1.79 -14.09 -6.17
CA PHE A 73 2.65 -13.26 -5.33
C PHE A 73 1.93 -12.73 -4.10
N ALA A 74 0.62 -12.50 -4.16
CA ALA A 74 -0.16 -12.12 -2.99
C ALA A 74 -0.27 -13.26 -1.98
N LYS A 75 -0.46 -14.52 -2.43
CA LYS A 75 -0.36 -15.70 -1.54
C LYS A 75 1.02 -15.78 -0.87
N ALA A 76 2.10 -15.57 -1.64
CA ALA A 76 3.45 -15.51 -1.08
C ALA A 76 3.66 -14.35 -0.10
N ALA A 77 3.08 -13.18 -0.36
CA ALA A 77 3.10 -12.03 0.54
C ALA A 77 2.30 -12.30 1.82
N ILE A 78 1.19 -13.03 1.73
CA ILE A 78 0.42 -13.50 2.89
C ILE A 78 1.28 -14.42 3.77
N THR A 79 2.03 -15.34 3.17
CA THR A 79 2.94 -16.23 3.90
C THR A 79 4.11 -15.47 4.53
N ASN A 80 4.61 -14.43 3.85
CA ASN A 80 5.65 -13.53 4.35
C ASN A 80 5.09 -12.36 5.19
N LYS A 81 3.84 -12.48 5.66
CA LYS A 81 3.29 -11.57 6.65
C LYS A 81 4.21 -11.51 7.86
N LYS A 82 4.35 -10.33 8.46
CA LYS A 82 4.85 -10.27 9.84
C LYS A 82 3.96 -11.21 10.65
N LYS A 83 4.51 -12.35 11.11
CA LYS A 83 3.91 -13.04 12.25
C LYS A 83 3.83 -11.99 13.34
N LYS A 84 2.61 -11.64 13.72
CA LYS A 84 2.35 -10.92 14.95
C LYS A 84 2.55 -11.96 16.04
N ASP A 85 3.82 -12.19 16.39
CA ASP A 85 4.18 -12.72 17.71
C ASP A 85 3.85 -11.64 18.75
#